data_AF-A0A7W8JWM1-F1
#
_entry.id   AF-A0A7W8JWM1-F1
#
_cell.length_a   1.000
_cell.length_b   1.000
_cell.length_c   1.000
_cell.angle_alpha   90.00
_cell.angle_beta   90.00
_cell.angle_gamma   90.00
#
_symmetry.space_group_name_H-M   'P 1'
#
loop_
_entity.id
_entity.type
_entity.pdbx_description
1 polymer ?
#
loop_
_entity_poly.entity_id
_entity_poly.type
_entity_poly.pdbx_seq_one_letter_code
_entity_poly.pdbx_strand_id
1 'polypeptide(L)'
;MRLTLLAAFCTARTAELTDASVTHLVDIVHHINVKVERRVEPNFVVKFRRVHNKDRILERLLEAALGNPDGTVREVLFPVVDEQILWDLLREYKEKGASASRFTPSCAAPTAGGLSFTQPPVRLEESRPSQARAVCAQLMIHSSSS
;
A
#
# COMPACT_ATOMS: atom_id res chain seq x y z
N MET A 1 -36.26 -64.00 16.23
CA MET A 1 -35.31 -63.96 17.38
C MET A 1 -33.85 -63.71 16.98
N ARG A 2 -33.31 -64.30 15.91
CA ARG A 2 -31.91 -64.03 15.49
C ARG A 2 -31.70 -62.66 14.86
N LEU A 3 -32.61 -62.22 13.98
CA LEU A 3 -32.52 -60.92 13.32
C LEU A 3 -32.63 -59.74 14.29
N THR A 4 -33.44 -59.88 15.33
CA THR A 4 -33.63 -58.85 16.36
C THR A 4 -32.38 -58.63 17.20
N LEU A 5 -31.66 -59.70 17.57
CA LEU A 5 -30.39 -59.59 18.29
C LEU A 5 -29.29 -58.95 17.44
N LEU A 6 -29.22 -59.32 16.15
CA LEU A 6 -28.26 -58.73 15.22
C LEU A 6 -28.54 -57.24 14.99
N ALA A 7 -29.81 -56.87 14.79
CA ALA A 7 -30.21 -55.47 14.66
C ALA A 7 -29.85 -54.66 15.91
N ALA A 8 -30.14 -55.17 17.11
CA ALA A 8 -29.79 -54.51 18.37
C ALA A 8 -28.27 -54.36 18.57
N PHE A 9 -27.48 -55.36 18.16
CA PHE A 9 -26.03 -55.28 18.23
C PHE A 9 -25.45 -54.26 17.24
N CYS A 10 -25.95 -54.27 15.99
CA CYS A 10 -25.50 -53.33 14.96
C CYS A 10 -25.78 -51.87 15.37
N THR A 11 -26.98 -51.57 15.89
CA THR A 11 -27.31 -50.20 16.31
C THR A 11 -26.46 -49.73 17.49
N ALA A 12 -26.21 -50.60 18.48
CA ALA A 12 -25.33 -50.29 19.61
C ALA A 12 -23.89 -50.00 19.14
N ARG A 13 -23.35 -50.81 18.23
CA ARG A 13 -22.00 -50.60 17.69
C ARG A 13 -21.90 -49.37 16.80
N THR A 14 -22.90 -49.09 15.97
CA THR A 14 -22.90 -47.85 15.18
C THR A 14 -22.95 -46.62 16.07
N ALA A 15 -23.74 -46.65 17.15
CA ALA A 15 -23.83 -45.53 18.09
C ALA A 15 -22.48 -45.26 18.77
N GLU A 16 -21.80 -46.31 19.24
CA GLU A 16 -20.47 -46.22 19.86
C GLU A 16 -19.42 -45.64 18.89
N LEU A 17 -19.40 -46.13 17.64
CA LEU A 17 -18.47 -45.61 16.62
C LEU A 17 -18.77 -44.16 16.24
N THR A 18 -20.06 -43.77 16.17
CA THR A 18 -20.44 -42.39 15.86
C THR A 18 -20.10 -41.44 17.01
N ASP A 19 -20.30 -41.86 18.26
CA ASP A 19 -19.97 -41.04 19.44
C ASP A 19 -18.47 -40.77 19.54
N ALA A 20 -17.65 -41.81 19.34
CA ALA A 20 -16.19 -41.68 19.27
C ALA A 20 -15.74 -40.74 18.13
N SER A 21 -16.34 -40.88 16.95
CA SER A 21 -16.01 -40.04 15.79
C SER A 21 -16.40 -38.57 16.01
N VAL A 22 -17.55 -38.30 16.62
CA VAL A 22 -18.01 -36.93 16.95
C VAL A 22 -17.05 -36.29 17.94
N THR A 23 -16.65 -37.02 18.99
CA THR A 23 -15.69 -36.51 19.98
C THR A 23 -14.37 -36.10 19.32
N HIS A 24 -13.81 -36.95 18.45
CA HIS A 24 -12.58 -36.62 17.73
C HIS A 24 -12.73 -35.45 16.75
N LEU A 25 -13.88 -35.34 16.07
CA LEU A 25 -14.15 -34.20 15.19
C LEU A 25 -14.21 -32.89 15.98
N VAL A 26 -14.86 -32.90 17.15
CA VAL A 26 -14.91 -31.74 18.04
C VAL A 26 -13.50 -31.36 18.50
N ASP A 27 -12.67 -32.34 18.88
CA ASP A 27 -11.26 -32.11 19.26
C ASP A 27 -10.45 -31.50 18.12
N ILE A 28 -10.60 -32.02 16.89
CA ILE A 28 -9.89 -31.50 15.71
C ILE A 28 -10.34 -30.07 15.40
N VAL A 29 -11.64 -29.78 15.42
CA VAL A 29 -12.16 -28.43 15.18
C VAL A 29 -11.64 -27.46 16.24
N HIS A 30 -11.66 -27.85 17.51
CA HIS A 30 -11.13 -27.03 18.58
C HIS A 30 -9.63 -26.78 18.41
N HIS A 31 -8.86 -27.83 18.09
CA HIS A 31 -7.43 -27.72 17.82
C HIS A 31 -7.12 -26.78 16.65
N ILE A 32 -7.89 -26.87 15.55
CA ILE A 32 -7.77 -25.97 14.41
C ILE A 32 -8.11 -24.55 14.83
N ASN A 33 -9.21 -24.32 15.54
CA ASN A 33 -9.62 -22.98 15.93
C ASN A 33 -8.57 -22.30 16.81
N VAL A 34 -8.07 -23.00 17.83
CA VAL A 34 -6.98 -22.51 18.70
C VAL A 34 -5.71 -22.23 17.90
N LYS A 35 -5.37 -23.08 16.93
CA LYS A 35 -4.20 -22.89 16.08
C LYS A 35 -4.37 -21.71 15.13
N VAL A 36 -5.56 -21.51 14.58
CA VAL A 36 -5.90 -20.40 13.71
C VAL A 36 -5.86 -19.10 14.49
N GLU A 37 -6.52 -18.99 15.64
CA GLU A 37 -6.50 -17.80 16.49
C GLU A 37 -5.06 -17.37 16.84
N ARG A 38 -4.25 -18.32 17.34
CA ARG A 38 -2.83 -18.07 17.66
C ARG A 38 -1.99 -17.65 16.46
N ARG A 39 -2.33 -18.11 15.24
CA ARG A 39 -1.61 -17.76 14.02
C ARG A 39 -2.14 -16.47 13.40
N VAL A 40 -3.43 -16.17 13.49
CA VAL A 40 -4.08 -15.04 12.84
C VAL A 40 -3.83 -13.75 13.61
N GLU A 41 -3.93 -13.74 14.94
CA GLU A 41 -3.76 -12.52 15.75
C GLU A 41 -2.45 -11.76 15.46
N PRO A 42 -1.25 -12.36 15.57
CA PRO A 42 -0.01 -11.63 15.36
C PRO A 42 0.16 -11.21 13.89
N ASN A 43 -0.25 -12.07 12.94
CA ASN A 43 -0.11 -11.78 11.52
C ASN A 43 -1.06 -10.68 11.05
N PHE A 44 -2.27 -10.61 11.60
CA PHE A 44 -3.27 -9.61 11.24
C PHE A 44 -2.93 -8.24 11.83
N VAL A 45 -2.54 -8.19 13.11
CA VAL A 45 -2.10 -6.94 13.76
C VAL A 45 -0.87 -6.35 13.08
N VAL A 46 0.11 -7.19 12.71
CA VAL A 46 1.31 -6.74 11.99
C VAL A 46 0.97 -6.18 10.60
N LYS A 47 0.09 -6.84 9.84
CA LYS A 47 -0.35 -6.35 8.52
C LYS A 47 -1.13 -5.04 8.65
N PHE A 48 -2.03 -4.94 9.62
CA PHE A 48 -2.83 -3.73 9.84
C PHE A 48 -1.98 -2.54 10.32
N ARG A 49 -1.04 -2.77 11.25
CA ARG A 49 -0.03 -1.76 11.63
C ARG A 49 0.84 -1.33 10.45
N ARG A 50 1.25 -2.27 9.59
CA ARG A 50 2.03 -1.95 8.38
C ARG A 50 1.23 -1.07 7.43
N VAL A 51 -0.06 -1.36 7.20
CA VAL A 51 -0.92 -0.54 6.33
C VAL A 51 -1.13 0.86 6.93
N HIS A 52 -1.47 0.97 8.21
CA HIS A 52 -1.67 2.28 8.86
C HIS A 52 -0.41 3.13 8.98
N ASN A 53 0.76 2.53 9.17
CA ASN A 53 2.00 3.29 9.13
C ASN A 53 2.26 3.88 7.73
N LYS A 54 1.91 3.15 6.66
CA LYS A 54 2.08 3.63 5.29
C LYS A 54 1.11 4.76 4.95
N ASP A 55 -0.17 4.61 5.31
CA ASP A 55 -1.18 5.65 5.08
C ASP A 55 -0.83 6.92 5.86
N ARG A 56 -0.34 6.80 7.10
CA ARG A 56 0.13 7.93 7.91
C ARG A 56 1.36 8.63 7.33
N ILE A 57 2.31 7.87 6.76
CA ILE A 57 3.48 8.45 6.11
C ILE A 57 3.05 9.25 4.87
N LEU A 58 2.14 8.70 4.07
CA LEU A 58 1.58 9.38 2.89
C LEU A 58 0.78 10.62 3.27
N GLU A 59 -0.04 10.55 4.33
CA GLU A 59 -0.81 11.68 4.85
C GLU A 59 0.11 12.84 5.27
N ARG A 60 1.16 12.55 6.05
CA ARG A 60 2.16 13.56 6.45
C ARG A 60 2.93 14.14 5.27
N LEU A 61 3.24 13.31 4.27
CA LEU A 61 3.85 13.74 3.01
C LEU A 61 2.94 14.71 2.25
N LEU A 62 1.65 14.40 2.15
CA LEU A 62 0.65 15.25 1.50
C LEU A 62 0.46 16.55 2.28
N GLU A 63 0.38 16.50 3.60
CA GLU A 63 0.24 17.67 4.46
C GLU A 63 1.45 18.62 4.31
N ALA A 64 2.66 18.06 4.29
CA ALA A 64 3.88 18.83 4.04
C ALA A 64 3.90 19.44 2.62
N ALA A 65 3.53 18.66 1.60
CA ALA A 65 3.48 19.12 0.21
C ALA A 65 2.42 20.21 -0.01
N LEU A 66 1.27 20.12 0.64
CA LEU A 66 0.20 21.13 0.57
C LEU A 66 0.52 22.39 1.38
N GLY A 67 1.29 22.25 2.46
CA GLY A 67 1.68 23.39 3.31
C GLY A 67 2.70 24.32 2.66
N ASN A 68 3.58 23.80 1.80
CA ASN A 68 4.58 24.59 1.06
C ASN A 68 4.74 24.06 -0.37
N PRO A 69 3.87 24.47 -1.31
CA PRO A 69 3.89 23.96 -2.68
C PRO A 69 5.05 24.49 -3.53
N ASP A 70 5.61 25.66 -3.18
CA ASP A 70 6.71 26.32 -3.92
C ASP A 70 8.10 25.94 -3.40
N GLY A 71 8.17 25.17 -2.30
CA GLY A 71 9.43 24.73 -1.71
C GLY A 71 10.09 23.60 -2.49
N THR A 72 11.42 23.51 -2.41
CA THR A 72 12.14 22.40 -3.05
C THR A 72 11.75 21.08 -2.40
N VAL A 73 11.54 20.02 -3.20
CA VAL A 73 11.17 18.67 -2.71
C VAL A 73 12.08 18.19 -1.57
N ARG A 74 13.37 18.54 -1.64
CA ARG A 74 14.38 18.21 -0.63
C ARG A 74 14.16 18.90 0.72
N GLU A 75 13.65 20.12 0.71
CA GLU A 75 13.44 20.94 1.91
C GLU A 75 12.10 20.63 2.57
N VAL A 76 11.10 20.20 1.80
CA VAL A 76 9.73 19.97 2.28
C VAL A 76 9.49 18.50 2.64
N LEU A 77 9.99 17.54 1.85
CA LEU A 77 9.63 16.12 2.02
C LEU A 77 10.64 15.30 2.84
N PHE A 78 11.94 15.53 2.63
CA PHE A 78 12.99 14.77 3.32
C PHE A 78 13.14 15.06 4.82
N PRO A 79 12.71 16.21 5.41
CA PRO A 79 12.68 16.32 6.87
C PRO A 79 11.57 15.48 7.51
N VAL A 80 10.56 15.05 6.74
CA VAL A 80 9.40 14.30 7.24
C VAL A 80 9.60 12.79 7.11
N VAL A 81 10.34 12.35 6.08
CA VAL A 81 10.52 10.92 5.75
C VAL A 81 11.94 10.67 5.22
N ASP A 82 12.61 9.64 5.74
CA ASP A 82 13.92 9.21 5.24
C ASP A 82 13.84 8.69 3.79
N GLU A 83 14.92 8.91 3.03
CA GLU A 83 15.03 8.50 1.64
C GLU A 83 14.83 6.97 1.46
N GLN A 84 15.39 6.18 2.38
CA GLN A 84 15.30 4.72 2.36
C GLN A 84 13.86 4.23 2.46
N ILE A 85 13.03 4.89 3.28
CA ILE A 85 11.62 4.57 3.47
C ILE A 85 10.85 4.86 2.17
N LEU A 86 11.16 5.96 1.50
CA LEU A 86 10.51 6.32 0.23
C LEU A 86 10.83 5.31 -0.88
N TRP A 87 12.08 4.85 -0.96
CA TRP A 87 12.48 3.80 -1.91
C TRP A 87 11.81 2.45 -1.63
N ASP A 88 11.70 2.08 -0.35
CA ASP A 88 10.99 0.84 0.04
C ASP A 88 9.50 0.94 -0.25
N LEU A 89 8.86 2.10 -0.01
CA LEU A 89 7.48 2.36 -0.43
C LEU A 89 7.31 2.22 -1.95
N LEU A 90 8.22 2.78 -2.74
CA LEU A 90 8.17 2.68 -4.19
C LEU A 90 8.34 1.23 -4.67
N ARG A 91 9.24 0.45 -4.07
CA ARG A 91 9.41 -0.98 -4.35
C ARG A 91 8.12 -1.74 -4.08
N GLU A 92 7.50 -1.51 -2.92
CA GLU A 92 6.24 -2.14 -2.56
C GLU A 92 5.08 -1.74 -3.48
N TYR A 93 5.00 -0.49 -3.94
CA TYR A 93 3.98 -0.06 -4.91
C TYR A 93 4.17 -0.70 -6.28
N LYS A 94 5.41 -0.87 -6.74
CA LYS A 94 5.71 -1.57 -7.99
C LYS A 94 5.31 -3.06 -7.90
N GLU A 95 5.59 -3.70 -6.78
CA GLU A 95 5.18 -5.09 -6.51
C GLU A 95 3.65 -5.24 -6.42
N LYS A 96 2.98 -4.31 -5.71
CA LYS A 96 1.51 -4.29 -5.61
C LYS A 96 0.85 -4.03 -6.96
N GLY A 97 1.39 -3.10 -7.75
CA GLY A 97 0.94 -2.80 -9.12
C GLY A 97 1.06 -4.00 -10.07
N ALA A 98 2.11 -4.81 -9.92
CA ALA A 98 2.27 -6.05 -10.70
C ALA A 98 1.23 -7.13 -10.34
N SER A 99 0.68 -7.10 -9.11
CA SER A 99 -0.42 -7.97 -8.68
C SER A 99 -1.82 -7.42 -8.97
N ALA A 100 -1.95 -6.10 -9.12
CA ALA A 100 -3.22 -5.40 -9.34
C ALA A 100 -3.75 -5.51 -10.78
N SER A 101 -2.91 -5.92 -11.75
CA SER A 101 -3.34 -6.16 -13.14
C SER A 101 -4.22 -7.42 -13.31
N ARG A 102 -4.49 -8.18 -12.25
CA ARG A 102 -5.25 -9.44 -12.32
C ARG A 102 -6.70 -9.37 -11.85
N PHE A 103 -7.13 -8.24 -11.28
CA PHE A 103 -8.52 -8.06 -10.82
C PHE A 103 -9.00 -6.61 -11.04
N THR A 104 -9.22 -6.25 -12.29
CA THR A 104 -10.29 -5.30 -12.62
C THR A 104 -11.42 -6.10 -13.26
N PRO A 105 -12.53 -6.41 -12.54
CA PRO A 105 -13.78 -6.50 -13.27
C PRO A 105 -13.97 -5.15 -13.94
N SER A 106 -13.94 -5.18 -15.26
CA SER A 106 -14.23 -4.06 -16.15
C SER A 106 -15.53 -3.39 -15.72
N CYS A 107 -15.42 -2.29 -14.96
CA CYS A 107 -16.50 -1.35 -14.77
C CYS A 107 -16.24 -0.18 -15.72
N ALA A 108 -16.96 -0.22 -16.83
CA ALA A 108 -17.34 0.87 -17.72
C ALA A 108 -16.48 2.14 -17.70
N ALA A 109 -15.76 2.38 -18.81
CA ALA A 109 -15.33 3.72 -19.17
C ALA A 109 -16.55 4.61 -19.42
N PRO A 110 -16.70 5.78 -18.76
CA PRO A 110 -17.48 6.85 -19.33
C PRO A 110 -16.67 7.45 -20.47
N THR A 111 -17.10 7.18 -21.69
CA THR A 111 -16.68 7.91 -22.88
C THR A 111 -17.09 9.38 -22.75
N ALA A 112 -16.22 10.25 -23.26
CA ALA A 112 -16.41 11.67 -23.53
C ALA A 112 -16.28 12.63 -22.33
N GLY A 113 -15.10 13.26 -22.26
CA GLY A 113 -14.83 14.41 -21.40
C GLY A 113 -13.34 14.65 -21.33
N GLY A 114 -12.78 15.27 -22.38
CA GLY A 114 -11.37 15.63 -22.42
C GLY A 114 -10.99 16.54 -21.25
N LEU A 115 -10.06 16.08 -20.43
CA LEU A 115 -9.21 16.95 -19.64
C LEU A 115 -7.78 16.63 -20.05
N SER A 116 -7.29 17.45 -20.98
CA SER A 116 -5.88 17.66 -21.22
C SER A 116 -5.20 17.91 -19.88
N PHE A 117 -4.47 16.91 -19.41
CA PHE A 117 -3.44 17.08 -18.40
C PHE A 117 -2.31 17.88 -19.06
N THR A 118 -2.49 19.19 -19.21
CA THR A 118 -1.36 20.09 -19.39
C THR A 118 -0.65 20.10 -18.06
N GLN A 119 0.36 19.24 -17.96
CA GLN A 119 1.44 19.39 -17.00
C GLN A 119 1.97 20.83 -17.13
N PRO A 120 1.78 21.74 -16.17
CA PRO A 120 2.62 22.92 -16.13
C PRO A 120 4.05 22.43 -15.87
N PRO A 121 5.07 22.90 -16.61
CA PRO A 121 6.43 22.50 -16.33
C PRO A 121 6.79 22.96 -14.92
N VAL A 122 7.24 22.01 -14.09
CA VAL A 122 7.85 22.28 -12.79
C VAL A 122 8.97 23.29 -13.02
N ARG A 123 8.76 24.52 -12.55
CA ARG A 123 9.75 25.60 -12.64
C ARG A 123 10.80 25.30 -11.59
N LEU A 124 11.89 24.65 -12.01
CA LEU A 124 13.15 24.68 -11.30
C LEU A 124 13.61 26.14 -11.28
N GLU A 125 13.24 26.87 -10.24
CA GLU A 125 13.85 28.14 -9.90
C GLU A 125 15.16 27.83 -9.17
N GLU A 126 16.22 27.53 -9.94
CA GLU A 126 17.58 27.58 -9.44
C GLU A 126 18.47 28.38 -10.41
N SER A 127 18.88 29.54 -9.91
CA SER A 127 20.12 30.25 -10.24
C SER A 127 20.23 30.87 -11.64
N ARG A 128 20.08 32.20 -11.69
CA ARG A 128 20.44 33.05 -12.85
C ARG A 128 21.97 33.13 -12.96
N PRO A 129 22.56 32.83 -14.14
CA PRO A 129 23.79 33.48 -14.57
C PRO A 129 23.58 34.21 -15.91
N SER A 130 22.47 34.92 -16.07
CA SER A 130 22.19 35.68 -17.30
C SER A 130 22.32 37.21 -17.16
N GLN A 131 22.47 37.76 -15.94
CA GLN A 131 22.71 39.20 -15.76
C GLN A 131 24.18 39.62 -15.95
N ALA A 132 25.15 38.70 -15.87
CA ALA A 132 26.57 39.03 -16.05
C ALA A 132 26.93 39.42 -17.50
N ARG A 133 26.18 38.96 -18.52
CA ARG A 133 26.45 39.30 -19.93
C ARG A 133 25.83 40.62 -20.36
N ALA A 134 24.75 41.06 -19.72
CA ALA A 134 24.12 42.35 -20.01
C ALA A 134 24.94 43.54 -19.45
N VAL A 135 25.54 43.37 -18.27
CA VAL A 135 26.38 44.43 -17.67
C VAL A 135 27.68 44.65 -18.45
N CYS A 136 28.31 43.58 -18.98
CA CYS A 136 29.49 43.73 -19.85
C CYS A 136 29.19 44.42 -21.20
N ALA A 137 27.98 44.25 -21.75
CA ALA A 137 27.59 44.97 -22.96
C ALA A 137 27.31 46.46 -22.68
N GLN A 138 26.74 46.78 -21.50
CA GLN A 138 26.45 48.16 -21.12
C GLN A 138 27.73 48.97 -20.80
N LEU A 139 28.78 48.34 -20.25
CA LEU A 139 30.06 48.98 -19.93
C LEU A 139 30.95 49.27 -21.16
N MET A 140 30.69 48.64 -22.31
CA MET A 140 31.44 48.89 -23.55
C MET A 140 30.91 50.08 -24.36
N ILE A 141 29.66 50.53 -24.13
CA ILE A 141 29.07 51.64 -24.89
C ILE A 141 29.41 53.01 -24.25
N HIS A 142 29.72 53.06 -22.95
CA HIS A 142 30.03 54.32 -22.25
C HIS A 142 31.52 54.72 -22.24
N SER A 143 32.46 53.85 -22.65
CA SER A 143 33.90 54.13 -22.63
C SER A 143 34.46 54.74 -23.94
N SER A 144 33.62 54.97 -24.96
CA SER A 144 34.03 55.60 -26.24
C SER A 144 33.40 56.97 -26.49
N SER A 145 32.81 57.58 -25.47
CA SER A 145 32.32 58.97 -25.52
C SER A 145 32.92 59.80 -24.39
N SER A 146 34.24 59.79 -24.28
CA SER A 146 35.05 60.84 -23.65
C SER A 146 36.49 60.80 -24.14
#